data_AF-A0A7X8S788-F1
#
_entry.id   AF-A0A7X8S788-F1
#
_cell.length_a   1.000
_cell.length_b   1.000
_cell.length_c   1.000
_cell.angle_alpha   90.00
_cell.angle_beta   90.00
_cell.angle_gamma   90.00
#
_symmetry.space_group_name_H-M   'P 1'
#
loop_
_entity.id
_entity.type
_entity.pdbx_description
1 polymer ?
#
loop_
_entity_poly.entity_id
_entity_poly.type
_entity_poly.pdbx_seq_one_letter_code
_entity_poly.pdbx_strand_id
1 'polypeptide(L)'
;MKMRLAIGLGGLHLSLLSAVVLSSLSAPASAQGTNQGPVVKPKRSVACPSGWSHPDGDTSICAPQVSSSPKIYGKAESESCAAGYYEVYRVWCSTKRP
;
A
#
# COMPACT_ATOMS: atom_id res chain seq x y z
N MET A 1 -21.65 34.15 61.49
CA MET A 1 -21.72 33.41 60.21
C MET A 1 -20.56 33.84 59.31
N LYS A 2 -19.61 32.95 59.00
CA LYS A 2 -18.97 32.81 57.67
C LYS A 2 -17.97 31.65 57.69
N MET A 3 -18.05 30.85 56.62
CA MET A 3 -17.62 29.45 56.52
C MET A 3 -16.12 29.27 56.32
N ARG A 4 -15.66 28.08 56.70
CA ARG A 4 -14.28 27.63 56.75
C ARG A 4 -13.67 27.38 55.37
N LEU A 5 -12.36 27.64 55.34
CA LEU A 5 -11.32 27.24 54.40
C LEU A 5 -11.48 25.79 53.89
N ALA A 6 -11.30 25.58 52.58
CA ALA A 6 -10.90 24.29 52.02
C ALA A 6 -9.94 24.54 50.85
N ILE A 7 -8.65 24.39 51.15
CA ILE A 7 -7.53 24.37 50.21
C ILE A 7 -7.52 22.97 49.58
N GLY A 8 -7.81 22.88 48.28
CA GLY A 8 -7.65 21.64 47.52
C GLY A 8 -6.21 21.46 47.08
N LEU A 9 -5.46 20.62 47.81
CA LEU A 9 -4.18 20.05 47.36
C LEU A 9 -4.45 18.77 46.55
N GLY A 10 -3.73 18.62 45.44
CA GLY A 10 -3.25 17.30 44.99
C GLY A 10 -3.96 16.68 43.81
N GLY A 11 -3.21 16.45 42.73
CA GLY A 11 -3.60 15.59 41.62
C GLY A 11 -2.72 15.79 40.38
N LEU A 12 -1.51 15.23 40.40
CA LEU A 12 -0.76 14.90 39.17
C LEU A 12 -1.70 14.16 38.18
N HIS A 13 -1.53 14.37 36.88
CA HIS A 13 -1.07 13.32 35.97
C HIS A 13 -1.03 13.80 34.50
N LEU A 14 0.15 13.62 33.91
CA LEU A 14 0.41 13.15 32.54
C LEU A 14 0.05 14.06 31.35
N SER A 15 1.10 14.72 30.88
CA SER A 15 1.54 14.78 29.49
C SER A 15 0.74 13.89 28.53
N LEU A 16 -0.11 14.49 27.69
CA LEU A 16 -0.54 13.85 26.44
C LEU A 16 0.14 14.55 25.27
N LEU A 17 1.32 14.01 24.93
CA LEU A 17 1.97 14.18 23.64
C LEU A 17 0.97 13.80 22.54
N SER A 18 0.39 14.78 21.87
CA SER A 18 -0.29 14.54 20.60
C SER A 18 0.74 14.62 19.48
N ALA A 19 1.62 13.62 19.41
CA ALA A 19 2.34 13.33 18.20
C ALA A 19 1.30 12.88 17.18
N VAL A 20 0.85 13.80 16.32
CA VAL A 20 0.12 13.45 15.11
C VAL A 20 1.12 12.69 14.26
N VAL A 21 1.18 11.38 14.46
CA VAL A 21 1.75 10.45 13.49
C VAL A 21 0.88 10.64 12.26
N LEU A 22 1.40 11.41 11.31
CA LEU A 22 0.88 11.47 9.97
C LEU A 22 1.11 10.06 9.41
N SER A 23 0.21 9.14 9.72
CA SER A 23 0.10 7.88 9.00
C SER A 23 -0.16 8.30 7.57
N SER A 24 0.90 8.33 6.77
CA SER A 24 0.80 8.31 5.32
C SER A 24 -0.12 7.16 4.99
N LEU A 25 -1.39 7.50 4.74
CA LEU A 25 -2.41 6.61 4.25
C LEU A 25 -1.89 6.15 2.89
N SER A 26 -1.12 5.06 2.88
CA SER A 26 -0.87 4.27 1.69
C SER A 26 -2.25 3.93 1.16
N ALA A 27 -2.69 4.65 0.12
CA ALA A 27 -4.01 4.44 -0.45
C ALA A 27 -4.17 2.94 -0.71
N PRO A 28 -5.26 2.30 -0.24
CA PRO A 28 -5.43 0.87 -0.41
C PRO A 28 -5.34 0.55 -1.91
N ALA A 29 -4.56 -0.47 -2.27
CA ALA A 29 -4.30 -0.90 -3.65
C ALA A 29 -5.56 -1.12 -4.51
N SER A 30 -6.74 -1.21 -3.87
CA SER A 30 -8.07 -1.06 -4.47
C SER A 30 -8.25 0.19 -5.35
N ALA A 31 -7.45 1.25 -5.14
CA ALA A 31 -7.49 2.51 -5.89
C ALA A 31 -6.68 2.50 -7.19
N GLN A 32 -5.86 1.47 -7.48
CA GLN A 32 -5.01 1.45 -8.68
C GLN A 32 -5.67 0.85 -9.93
N GLY A 33 -6.96 0.50 -9.86
CA GLY A 33 -7.79 0.29 -11.04
C GLY A 33 -7.61 -1.03 -11.79
N THR A 34 -8.59 -1.32 -12.65
CA THR A 34 -8.55 -2.38 -13.68
C THR A 34 -7.43 -2.08 -14.67
N ASN A 35 -6.41 -2.93 -14.74
CA ASN A 35 -5.33 -2.71 -15.69
C ASN A 35 -5.82 -2.95 -17.13
N GLN A 36 -6.18 -1.86 -17.81
CA GLN A 36 -6.55 -1.84 -19.23
C GLN A 36 -5.41 -1.34 -20.13
N GLY A 37 -4.25 -1.06 -19.55
CA GLY A 37 -3.08 -0.53 -20.24
C GLY A 37 -1.77 -0.88 -19.53
N PRO A 38 -0.64 -0.33 -19.99
CA PRO A 38 0.67 -0.60 -19.43
C PRO A 38 0.81 -0.16 -17.97
N VAL A 39 1.51 -0.97 -17.17
CA VAL A 39 1.80 -0.74 -15.76
C VAL A 39 3.30 -0.56 -15.58
N VAL A 40 3.71 0.48 -14.86
CA VAL A 40 5.12 0.72 -14.54
C VAL A 40 5.63 -0.33 -13.56
N LYS A 41 6.82 -0.86 -13.83
CA LYS A 41 7.43 -1.87 -12.97
C LYS A 41 7.91 -1.25 -11.65
N PRO A 42 7.65 -1.88 -10.51
CA PRO A 42 8.20 -1.44 -9.23
C PRO A 42 9.73 -1.58 -9.19
N LYS A 43 10.29 -2.55 -9.93
CA LYS A 43 11.75 -2.76 -10.05
C LYS A 43 12.10 -3.21 -11.47
N ARG A 44 13.07 -2.55 -12.12
CA ARG A 44 13.52 -2.84 -13.50
C ARG A 44 13.99 -4.29 -13.67
N SER A 45 14.67 -4.84 -12.66
CA SER A 45 15.23 -6.19 -12.69
C SER A 45 14.20 -7.32 -12.55
N VAL A 46 12.95 -7.01 -12.20
CA VAL A 46 11.91 -8.04 -12.01
C VAL A 46 11.18 -8.29 -13.32
N ALA A 47 10.85 -9.55 -13.62
CA ALA A 47 10.09 -9.90 -14.82
C ALA A 47 8.64 -9.38 -14.76
N CYS A 48 7.99 -9.27 -15.91
CA CYS A 48 6.55 -9.06 -15.96
C CYS A 48 5.83 -10.34 -15.49
N PRO A 49 4.76 -10.22 -14.69
CA PRO A 49 3.96 -11.37 -14.24
C PRO A 49 3.23 -12.04 -15.42
N SER A 50 2.75 -13.27 -15.23
CA SER A 50 2.12 -14.04 -16.30
C SER A 50 0.92 -13.32 -16.93
N GLY A 51 0.85 -13.32 -18.26
CA GLY A 51 -0.15 -12.55 -19.02
C GLY A 51 0.28 -11.10 -19.30
N TRP A 52 1.47 -10.70 -18.87
CA TRP A 52 2.04 -9.38 -19.11
C TRP A 52 3.41 -9.50 -19.78
N SER A 53 3.72 -8.58 -20.69
CA SER A 53 5.00 -8.53 -21.40
C SER A 53 5.48 -7.10 -21.58
N HIS A 54 6.78 -6.94 -21.83
CA HIS A 54 7.36 -5.63 -22.18
C HIS A 54 6.91 -5.23 -23.60
N PRO A 55 6.17 -4.12 -23.77
CA PRO A 55 5.86 -3.60 -25.10
C PRO A 55 7.15 -3.05 -25.73
N ASP A 56 7.39 -3.37 -27.00
CA ASP A 56 8.47 -2.77 -27.82
C ASP A 56 9.88 -2.78 -27.17
N GLY A 57 10.15 -3.77 -26.30
CA GLY A 57 11.42 -3.88 -25.58
C GLY A 57 11.58 -2.94 -24.37
N ASP A 58 10.55 -2.17 -24.01
CA ASP A 58 10.60 -1.30 -22.84
C ASP A 58 10.56 -2.11 -21.53
N THR A 59 11.74 -2.37 -20.99
CA THR A 59 11.94 -3.08 -19.71
C THR A 59 11.45 -2.32 -18.47
N SER A 60 10.83 -1.16 -18.68
CA SER A 60 10.27 -0.26 -17.67
C SER A 60 8.83 -0.54 -17.31
N ILE A 61 8.09 -1.10 -18.25
CA ILE A 61 6.64 -1.25 -18.18
C ILE A 61 6.23 -2.66 -18.58
N CYS A 62 5.09 -3.09 -18.07
CA CYS A 62 4.46 -4.33 -18.44
C CYS A 62 3.12 -3.98 -19.09
N ALA A 63 2.89 -4.41 -20.33
CA ALA A 63 1.62 -4.28 -21.02
C ALA A 63 0.86 -5.62 -21.01
N PRO A 64 -0.48 -5.59 -20.98
CA PRO A 64 -1.27 -6.81 -21.05
C PRO A 64 -1.12 -7.45 -22.43
N GLN A 65 -0.88 -8.77 -22.48
CA GLN A 65 -0.71 -9.48 -23.75
C GLN A 65 -2.02 -9.69 -24.52
N VAL A 66 -3.18 -9.69 -23.83
CA VAL A 66 -4.54 -9.84 -24.39
C VAL A 66 -5.59 -9.37 -23.36
N SER A 67 -6.87 -9.27 -23.74
CA SER A 67 -8.01 -8.88 -22.86
C SER A 67 -8.21 -9.74 -21.59
N SER A 68 -7.43 -10.80 -21.39
CA SER A 68 -7.52 -11.73 -20.25
C SER A 68 -6.35 -11.64 -19.27
N SER A 69 -5.52 -10.61 -19.33
CA SER A 69 -4.42 -10.44 -18.36
C SER A 69 -4.97 -10.26 -16.94
N PRO A 70 -4.38 -10.93 -15.93
CA PRO A 70 -4.80 -10.78 -14.55
C PRO A 70 -4.55 -9.34 -14.09
N LYS A 71 -5.35 -8.87 -13.12
CA LYS A 71 -5.08 -7.56 -12.53
C LYS A 71 -3.81 -7.66 -11.70
N ILE A 72 -2.89 -6.73 -11.92
CA ILE A 72 -1.63 -6.62 -11.20
C ILE A 72 -1.45 -5.23 -10.61
N TYR A 73 -0.63 -5.13 -9.59
CA TYR A 73 -0.03 -3.86 -9.16
C TYR A 73 1.32 -4.12 -8.51
N GLY A 74 2.18 -3.11 -8.52
CA GLY A 74 3.48 -3.16 -7.85
C GLY A 74 3.33 -2.77 -6.38
N LYS A 75 3.93 -3.55 -5.48
CA LYS A 75 4.02 -3.23 -4.05
C LYS A 75 5.45 -2.89 -3.64
N ALA A 76 5.61 -2.19 -2.53
CA ALA A 76 6.93 -2.08 -1.89
C ALA A 76 7.38 -3.43 -1.31
N GLU A 77 8.69 -3.64 -1.15
CA GLU A 77 9.25 -4.92 -0.66
C GLU A 77 8.74 -5.29 0.74
N SER A 78 8.46 -4.30 1.59
CA SER A 78 7.96 -4.49 2.95
C SER A 78 6.44 -4.58 3.05
N GLU A 79 5.70 -4.34 1.96
CA GLU A 79 4.25 -4.39 1.97
C GLU A 79 3.74 -5.81 1.66
N SER A 80 2.51 -6.11 2.11
CA SER A 80 1.79 -7.33 1.74
C SER A 80 0.81 -7.06 0.61
N CYS A 81 0.49 -8.09 -0.17
CA CYS A 81 -0.57 -7.96 -1.17
C CYS A 81 -1.94 -7.78 -0.51
N ALA A 82 -2.81 -7.00 -1.17
CA ALA A 82 -4.18 -6.81 -0.76
C ALA A 82 -4.96 -8.14 -0.84
N ALA A 83 -6.03 -8.24 -0.06
CA ALA A 83 -6.89 -9.43 -0.08
C ALA A 83 -7.36 -9.75 -1.51
N GLY A 84 -7.28 -11.02 -1.90
CA GLY A 84 -7.62 -11.48 -3.25
C GLY A 84 -6.50 -11.34 -4.29
N TYR A 85 -5.33 -10.83 -3.88
CA TYR A 85 -4.11 -10.83 -4.70
C TYR A 85 -3.05 -11.77 -4.10
N TYR A 86 -2.27 -12.37 -4.98
CA TYR A 86 -1.17 -13.27 -4.66
C TYR A 86 0.15 -12.59 -4.96
N GLU A 87 1.13 -12.77 -4.07
CA GLU A 87 2.47 -12.28 -4.30
C GLU A 87 3.14 -13.06 -5.43
N VAL A 88 3.70 -12.35 -6.40
CA VAL A 88 4.46 -12.88 -7.53
C VAL A 88 5.77 -12.10 -7.61
N TYR A 89 6.89 -12.81 -7.71
CA TYR A 89 8.22 -12.19 -7.78
C TYR A 89 8.51 -11.16 -6.67
N ARG A 90 7.92 -11.30 -5.48
CA ARG A 90 8.07 -10.45 -4.27
C ARG A 90 7.56 -9.01 -4.36
N VAL A 91 7.48 -8.44 -5.55
CA VAL A 91 7.10 -7.02 -5.77
C VAL A 91 5.81 -6.87 -6.55
N TRP A 92 5.29 -7.95 -7.15
CA TRP A 92 3.99 -7.92 -7.82
C TRP A 92 2.92 -8.56 -6.96
N CYS A 93 1.72 -7.98 -7.05
CA CYS A 93 0.51 -8.58 -6.55
C CYS A 93 -0.42 -8.85 -7.73
N SER A 94 -0.86 -10.09 -7.89
CA SER A 94 -1.65 -10.56 -9.04
C SER A 94 -2.94 -11.25 -8.58
N THR A 95 -4.07 -11.02 -9.26
CA THR A 95 -5.31 -11.78 -8.99
C THR A 95 -5.23 -13.24 -9.43
N LYS A 96 -4.25 -13.59 -10.28
CA LYS A 96 -3.94 -14.97 -10.66
C LYS A 96 -2.83 -15.51 -9.76
N ARG A 97 -3.01 -16.75 -9.29
CA ARG A 97 -1.99 -17.47 -8.51
C ARG A 97 -0.73 -17.74 -9.35
N PRO A 98 0.47 -17.64 -8.76
CA PRO A 98 1.72 -18.01 -9.42
C PRO A 98 1.78 -19.49 -9.78
#